data_AF-A0A368C9L4-F1
#
_entry.id   AF-A0A368C9L4-F1
#
_cell.length_a   1.000
_cell.length_b   1.000
_cell.length_c   1.000
_cell.angle_alpha   90.00
_cell.angle_beta   90.00
_cell.angle_gamma   90.00
#
_symmetry.space_group_name_H-M   'P 1'
#
loop_
_entity.id
_entity.type
_entity.pdbx_description
1 polymer ?
#
loop_
_entity_poly.entity_id
_entity_poly.type
_entity_poly.pdbx_seq_one_letter_code
_entity_poly.pdbx_strand_id
1 'polypeptide(L)'
;MCLQSEFYTMNLTCLKSGIWQAELRVPTDLRLVIGRTRLAKSMGTRDKREAVVKAAPLLEQWQSEINLAKSDPQAFMANQILRKARQEFHGKPLDSGRSDDHLAWLHNLPPSKALLYKAIEWGSDTPLPAYMD
;
A
#
# COMPACT_ATOMS: atom_id res chain seq x y z
N MET A 1 23.23 -35.09 0.44
CA MET A 1 22.82 -33.66 0.41
C MET A 1 21.60 -33.52 1.28
N CYS A 2 21.74 -32.98 2.50
CA CYS A 2 20.60 -32.81 3.40
C CYS A 2 19.65 -31.77 2.83
N LEU A 3 18.51 -32.23 2.31
CA LEU A 3 17.34 -31.39 2.10
C LEU A 3 16.92 -30.90 3.49
N GLN A 4 17.36 -29.69 3.85
CA GLN A 4 16.78 -28.95 4.96
C GLN A 4 15.32 -28.71 4.58
N SER A 5 14.45 -29.64 4.94
CA SER A 5 13.05 -29.34 5.19
C SER A 5 13.04 -28.36 6.36
N GLU A 6 13.28 -27.09 6.04
CA GLU A 6 12.94 -25.96 6.88
C GLU A 6 11.41 -26.01 7.01
N PHE A 7 10.92 -26.82 7.94
CA PHE A 7 9.57 -26.67 8.44
C PHE A 7 9.51 -25.27 9.04
N TYR A 8 9.04 -24.33 8.24
CA TYR A 8 8.80 -22.94 8.60
C TYR A 8 7.89 -22.92 9.81
N THR A 9 8.51 -22.91 10.98
CA THR A 9 7.81 -23.09 12.23
C THR A 9 7.06 -21.80 12.49
N MET A 10 5.76 -21.91 12.67
CA MET A 10 4.90 -20.81 13.11
C MET A 10 5.42 -20.29 14.45
N ASN A 11 6.09 -19.13 14.45
CA ASN A 11 6.64 -18.53 15.66
C ASN A 11 5.73 -17.38 16.10
N LEU A 12 4.91 -17.63 17.13
CA LEU A 12 4.19 -16.59 17.86
C LEU A 12 5.03 -16.15 19.05
N THR A 13 5.44 -14.89 19.06
CA THR A 13 6.21 -14.28 20.14
C THR A 13 5.29 -13.41 21.01
N CYS A 14 5.39 -13.57 22.32
CA CYS A 14 4.70 -12.69 23.27
C CYS A 14 5.64 -11.54 23.65
N LEU A 15 5.23 -10.31 23.36
CA LEU A 15 6.00 -9.12 23.71
C LEU A 15 5.87 -8.80 25.20
N LYS A 16 6.82 -8.03 25.75
CA LYS A 16 6.76 -7.53 27.14
C LYS A 16 5.51 -6.70 27.43
N SER A 17 4.87 -6.15 26.39
CA SER A 17 3.59 -5.44 26.46
C SER A 17 2.37 -6.35 26.61
N GLY A 18 2.56 -7.67 26.57
CA GLY A 18 1.51 -8.69 26.58
C GLY A 18 0.85 -8.91 25.22
N ILE A 19 1.30 -8.23 24.16
CA ILE A 19 0.74 -8.37 22.81
C ILE A 19 1.45 -9.49 22.06
N TRP A 20 0.67 -10.32 21.38
CA TRP A 20 1.19 -11.38 20.53
C TRP A 20 1.62 -10.83 19.16
N GLN A 21 2.77 -11.32 18.68
CA GLN A 21 3.35 -11.00 17.39
C GLN A 21 3.57 -12.30 16.61
N ALA A 22 3.20 -12.29 15.33
CA ALA A 22 3.55 -13.36 14.40
C ALA A 22 4.93 -13.06 13.80
N GLU A 23 5.84 -14.02 13.86
CA GLU A 23 7.18 -13.94 13.29
C GLU A 23 7.46 -15.13 12.36
N LEU A 24 8.10 -14.86 11.24
CA LEU A 24 8.60 -15.87 10.31
C LEU A 24 10.01 -15.52 9.86
N ARG A 25 10.93 -16.49 9.94
CA ARG A 25 12.33 -16.30 9.54
C ARG A 25 12.48 -16.50 8.03
N VAL A 26 13.27 -15.62 7.41
CA VAL A 26 13.60 -15.72 5.99
C VAL A 26 14.87 -16.56 5.80
N PRO A 27 14.87 -17.57 4.91
CA PRO A 27 16.04 -18.37 4.58
C PRO A 27 17.19 -17.49 4.08
N THR A 28 18.43 -17.85 4.40
CA THR A 28 19.61 -17.03 4.09
C THR A 28 19.70 -16.67 2.61
N ASP A 29 19.39 -17.61 1.73
CA ASP A 29 19.44 -17.46 0.27
C ASP A 29 18.46 -16.40 -0.25
N LEU A 30 17.35 -16.20 0.46
CA LEU A 30 16.28 -15.29 0.09
C LEU A 30 16.39 -13.92 0.76
N ARG A 31 17.32 -13.73 1.72
CA ARG A 31 17.50 -12.45 2.42
C ARG A 31 17.91 -11.33 1.46
N LEU A 32 18.68 -11.66 0.41
CA LEU A 32 19.10 -10.70 -0.61
C LEU A 32 17.93 -10.27 -1.52
N VAL A 33 17.02 -11.19 -1.85
CA VAL A 33 15.86 -10.93 -2.72
C VAL A 33 14.75 -10.21 -1.96
N ILE A 34 14.42 -10.67 -0.75
CA ILE A 34 13.34 -10.10 0.07
C ILE A 34 13.81 -8.81 0.77
N GLY A 35 15.11 -8.63 0.96
CA GLY A 35 15.69 -7.47 1.65
C GLY A 35 15.39 -7.44 3.16
N ARG A 36 14.89 -8.55 3.73
CA ARG A 36 14.54 -8.66 5.16
C ARG A 36 15.01 -10.01 5.70
N THR A 37 15.43 -10.01 6.97
CA THR A 37 15.90 -11.21 7.68
C THR A 37 14.76 -11.97 8.36
N ARG A 38 13.70 -11.26 8.75
CA ARG A 38 12.47 -11.81 9.33
C ARG A 38 11.26 -10.98 8.93
N LEU A 39 10.12 -11.64 8.81
CA LEU A 39 8.81 -11.02 8.69
C LEU A 39 8.18 -11.05 10.08
N ALA A 40 7.77 -9.88 10.56
CA ALA A 40 7.17 -9.74 11.88
C ALA A 40 5.97 -8.80 11.78
N LYS A 41 4.84 -9.20 12.37
CA LYS A 41 3.62 -8.37 12.43
C LYS A 41 2.92 -8.57 13.76
N SER A 42 2.61 -7.47 14.44
CA SER A 42 1.83 -7.49 15.67
C SER A 42 0.40 -7.93 15.38
N MET A 43 -0.16 -8.84 16.18
CA MET A 43 -1.56 -9.26 16.09
C MET A 43 -2.49 -8.30 16.83
N GLY A 44 -1.92 -7.40 17.65
CA GLY A 44 -2.69 -6.39 18.40
C GLY A 44 -3.58 -6.98 19.51
N THR A 45 -3.44 -8.26 19.82
CA THR A 45 -4.23 -8.93 20.86
C THR A 45 -3.33 -9.52 21.94
N ARG A 46 -3.85 -9.56 23.17
CA ARG A 46 -3.24 -10.23 24.32
C ARG A 46 -3.68 -11.69 24.44
N ASP A 47 -4.75 -12.06 23.76
CA ASP A 47 -5.29 -13.41 23.78
C ASP A 47 -4.57 -14.32 22.79
N LYS A 48 -3.91 -15.36 23.30
CA LYS A 48 -3.13 -16.30 22.49
C LYS A 48 -3.97 -16.99 21.42
N ARG A 49 -5.22 -17.36 21.74
CA ARG A 49 -6.12 -18.06 20.81
C ARG A 49 -6.50 -17.15 19.64
N GLU A 50 -6.88 -15.92 19.95
CA GLU A 50 -7.21 -14.92 18.93
C GLU A 50 -5.97 -14.58 18.08
N ALA A 51 -4.79 -14.49 18.71
CA ALA A 51 -3.53 -14.27 18.01
C ALA A 51 -3.23 -15.40 17.02
N VAL A 52 -3.45 -16.66 17.39
CA VAL A 52 -3.27 -17.83 16.51
C VAL A 52 -4.21 -17.73 15.30
N VAL A 53 -5.49 -17.43 15.52
CA VAL A 53 -6.49 -17.31 14.44
C VAL A 53 -6.12 -16.18 13.48
N LYS A 54 -5.70 -15.02 14.00
CA LYS A 54 -5.26 -13.88 13.16
C LYS A 54 -3.92 -14.13 12.46
N ALA A 55 -3.01 -14.85 13.11
CA ALA A 55 -1.69 -15.13 12.56
C ALA A 55 -1.71 -16.18 11.46
N ALA A 56 -2.60 -17.18 11.54
CA ALA A 56 -2.70 -18.28 10.58
C ALA A 56 -2.71 -17.81 9.10
N PRO A 57 -3.62 -16.93 8.66
CA PRO A 57 -3.64 -16.48 7.26
C PRO A 57 -2.42 -15.62 6.89
N LEU A 58 -1.87 -14.84 7.84
CA LEU A 58 -0.67 -14.04 7.59
C LEU A 58 0.56 -14.93 7.38
N LEU A 59 0.67 -16.00 8.14
CA LEU A 59 1.77 -16.94 8.04
C LEU A 59 1.69 -17.75 6.75
N GLU A 60 0.51 -18.21 6.36
CA GLU A 60 0.29 -18.89 5.08
C GLU A 60 0.65 -17.98 3.90
N GLN A 61 0.27 -16.70 3.97
CA GLN A 61 0.65 -15.72 2.96
C GLN A 61 2.17 -15.55 2.90
N TRP A 62 2.84 -15.34 4.04
CA TRP A 62 4.29 -15.20 4.06
C TRP A 62 5.01 -16.46 3.58
N GLN A 63 4.49 -17.63 3.91
CA GLN A 63 5.03 -18.90 3.44
C GLN A 63 4.95 -19.01 1.92
N SER A 64 3.80 -18.64 1.36
CA SER A 64 3.58 -18.62 -0.09
C SER A 64 4.52 -17.64 -0.79
N GLU A 65 4.76 -16.48 -0.18
CA GLU A 65 5.72 -15.48 -0.68
C GLU A 65 7.16 -15.98 -0.66
N ILE A 66 7.57 -16.65 0.42
CA ILE A 66 8.91 -17.25 0.53
C ILE A 66 9.08 -18.38 -0.50
N ASN A 67 8.07 -19.23 -0.66
CA ASN A 67 8.08 -20.30 -1.66
C ASN A 67 8.16 -19.73 -3.08
N LEU A 68 7.41 -18.67 -3.38
CA LEU A 68 7.47 -17.98 -4.66
C LEU A 68 8.84 -17.36 -4.90
N ALA A 69 9.42 -16.69 -3.91
CA ALA A 69 10.76 -16.13 -4.01
C ALA A 69 11.83 -17.22 -4.21
N LYS A 70 11.61 -18.41 -3.67
CA LYS A 70 12.48 -19.58 -3.86
C LYS A 70 12.36 -20.18 -5.26
N SER A 71 11.14 -20.28 -5.81
CA SER A 71 10.91 -20.87 -7.13
C SER A 71 11.21 -19.90 -8.27
N ASP A 72 10.79 -18.64 -8.12
CA ASP A 72 10.92 -17.57 -9.11
C ASP A 72 11.12 -16.20 -8.43
N PRO A 73 12.39 -15.79 -8.24
CA PRO A 73 12.73 -14.49 -7.69
C PRO A 73 12.18 -13.31 -8.50
N GLN A 74 12.03 -13.45 -9.83
CA GLN A 74 11.59 -12.38 -10.70
C GLN A 74 10.08 -12.14 -10.56
N ALA A 75 9.29 -13.21 -10.52
CA ALA A 75 7.85 -13.12 -10.24
C ALA A 75 7.57 -12.55 -8.84
N PHE A 76 8.40 -12.88 -7.85
CA PHE A 76 8.30 -12.26 -6.53
C PHE A 76 8.52 -10.74 -6.60
N MET A 77 9.57 -10.28 -7.28
CA MET A 77 9.86 -8.86 -7.45
C MET A 77 8.74 -8.12 -8.17
N ALA A 78 8.20 -8.70 -9.26
CA ALA A 78 7.06 -8.12 -9.98
C ALA A 78 5.81 -7.97 -9.09
N ASN A 79 5.51 -8.98 -8.27
CA ASN A 79 4.40 -8.91 -7.30
C ASN A 79 4.62 -7.84 -6.23
N GLN A 80 5.86 -7.67 -5.76
CA GLN A 80 6.17 -6.61 -4.80
C GLN A 80 5.99 -5.22 -5.41
N ILE A 81 6.42 -5.01 -6.66
CA ILE A 81 6.22 -3.76 -7.40
C ILE A 81 4.72 -3.47 -7.54
N LEU A 82 3.93 -4.46 -7.99
CA LEU A 82 2.48 -4.32 -8.15
C LEU A 82 1.79 -3.98 -6.82
N ARG A 83 2.18 -4.63 -5.72
CA ARG A 83 1.60 -4.37 -4.39
C ARG A 83 1.96 -2.99 -3.87
N LYS A 84 3.21 -2.55 -4.05
CA LYS A 84 3.62 -1.18 -3.70
C LYS A 84 2.82 -0.15 -4.49
N ALA A 85 2.69 -0.33 -5.80
CA ALA A 85 1.88 0.54 -6.65
C ALA A 85 0.42 0.62 -6.13
N ARG A 86 -0.22 -0.51 -5.84
CA ARG A 86 -1.58 -0.53 -5.24
C ARG A 86 -1.67 0.22 -3.90
N GLN A 87 -0.65 0.11 -3.06
CA GLN A 87 -0.61 0.79 -1.76
C GLN A 87 -0.39 2.31 -1.92
N GLU A 88 0.40 2.73 -2.89
CA GLU A 88 0.59 4.15 -3.21
C GLU A 88 -0.73 4.82 -3.61
N PHE A 89 -1.60 4.12 -4.33
CA PHE A 89 -2.96 4.61 -4.65
C PHE A 89 -3.92 4.63 -3.46
N HIS A 90 -3.70 3.80 -2.43
CA HIS A 90 -4.50 3.81 -1.19
C HIS A 90 -3.93 4.72 -0.10
N GLY A 91 -2.76 5.34 -0.33
CA GLY A 91 -2.00 6.15 0.62
C GLY A 91 -2.35 7.64 0.66
N LYS A 92 -3.32 8.09 -0.13
CA LYS A 92 -3.98 9.38 0.07
C LYS A 92 -5.47 9.17 -0.16
N PRO A 93 -6.36 9.41 0.81
CA PRO A 93 -7.53 10.18 0.40
C PRO A 93 -6.91 11.40 -0.27
N LEU A 94 -7.11 11.52 -1.58
CA LEU A 94 -7.15 12.86 -2.12
C LEU A 94 -8.26 13.50 -1.28
N ASP A 95 -7.87 14.17 -0.20
CA ASP A 95 -8.47 15.43 0.16
C ASP A 95 -8.17 16.37 -1.02
N SER A 96 -8.75 16.03 -2.16
CA SER A 96 -9.52 16.97 -2.89
C SER A 96 -10.74 17.21 -1.98
N GLY A 97 -10.76 18.18 -1.08
CA GLY A 97 -9.95 19.41 -1.08
C GLY A 97 -10.04 20.21 -2.38
N ARG A 98 -10.57 19.60 -3.45
CA ARG A 98 -11.36 20.24 -4.48
C ARG A 98 -12.73 20.40 -3.84
N SER A 99 -12.75 21.19 -2.76
CA SER A 99 -13.92 22.02 -2.59
C SER A 99 -14.03 22.74 -3.93
N ASP A 100 -15.19 22.59 -4.57
CA ASP A 100 -15.51 23.28 -5.81
C ASP A 100 -15.59 24.81 -5.58
N ASP A 101 -15.06 25.31 -4.45
CA ASP A 101 -14.90 26.70 -4.05
C ASP A 101 -14.15 27.50 -5.13
N HIS A 102 -13.14 26.92 -5.78
CA HIS A 102 -12.43 27.61 -6.87
C HIS A 102 -13.26 27.73 -8.16
N LEU A 103 -14.39 27.00 -8.28
CA LEU A 103 -15.36 27.12 -9.38
C LEU A 103 -16.66 27.78 -8.93
N ALA A 104 -16.80 28.15 -7.65
CA ALA A 104 -18.00 28.81 -7.13
C ALA A 104 -18.31 30.13 -7.83
N TRP A 105 -17.29 30.84 -8.34
CA TRP A 105 -17.48 32.07 -9.12
C TRP A 105 -18.18 31.83 -10.47
N LEU A 106 -18.14 30.63 -11.05
CA LEU A 106 -18.85 30.31 -12.29
C LEU A 106 -20.37 30.38 -12.12
N HIS A 107 -20.86 30.05 -10.92
CA HIS A 107 -22.29 30.11 -10.60
C HIS A 107 -22.80 31.54 -10.40
N ASN A 108 -21.90 32.51 -10.18
CA ASN A 108 -22.22 33.93 -10.03
C ASN A 108 -22.12 34.71 -11.35
N LEU A 109 -21.80 34.05 -12.46
CA LEU A 109 -21.80 34.68 -13.78
C LEU A 109 -23.18 34.61 -14.44
N PRO A 110 -23.62 35.69 -15.11
CA PRO A 110 -24.78 35.60 -15.98
C PRO A 110 -24.54 34.53 -17.07
N PRO A 111 -25.54 33.69 -17.40
CA PRO A 111 -25.37 32.47 -18.19
C PRO A 111 -24.79 32.68 -19.59
N SER A 112 -24.81 33.91 -20.11
CA SER A 112 -24.22 34.27 -21.41
C SER A 112 -22.69 34.28 -21.44
N LYS A 113 -21.98 34.33 -20.29
CA LYS A 113 -20.50 34.35 -20.24
C LYS A 113 -19.86 33.00 -19.92
N ALA A 114 -20.55 32.10 -19.23
CA ALA A 114 -19.97 30.82 -18.78
C ALA A 114 -19.67 29.84 -19.94
N LEU A 115 -20.39 29.94 -21.06
CA LEU A 115 -20.15 29.11 -22.25
C LEU A 115 -18.82 29.44 -22.96
N LEU A 116 -18.33 30.67 -22.83
CA LEU A 116 -17.09 31.10 -23.48
C LEU A 116 -15.84 30.47 -22.84
N TYR A 117 -15.87 30.20 -21.53
CA TYR A 117 -14.73 29.65 -20.80
C TYR A 117 -14.73 28.12 -20.70
N LYS A 118 -15.87 27.46 -20.91
CA LYS A 118 -15.97 26.00 -20.89
C LYS A 118 -15.27 25.34 -22.10
N ALA A 119 -15.06 26.09 -23.17
CA ALA A 119 -14.46 25.62 -24.42
C ALA A 119 -12.98 26.02 -24.61
N ILE A 120 -12.34 26.63 -23.61
CA ILE A 120 -10.94 27.06 -23.72
C ILE A 120 -10.02 25.87 -23.40
N GLU A 121 -9.44 25.26 -24.44
CA GLU A 121 -8.24 24.44 -24.29
C GLU A 121 -7.06 25.34 -23.87
N TRP A 122 -6.38 25.01 -22.77
CA TRP A 122 -5.23 25.77 -22.29
C TRP A 122 -4.11 25.80 -23.34
N GLY A 123 -3.81 27.00 -23.86
CA GLY A 123 -2.79 27.22 -24.90
C GLY A 123 -3.13 28.27 -25.95
N SER A 124 -4.33 28.86 -25.94
CA SER A 124 -4.67 30.00 -26.81
C SER A 124 -4.51 31.33 -26.06
N ASP A 125 -3.87 32.31 -26.72
CA ASP A 125 -3.58 33.69 -26.26
C ASP A 125 -4.85 34.50 -25.95
N THR A 126 -5.61 34.06 -24.95
CA THR A 126 -6.82 34.75 -24.49
C THR A 126 -6.44 35.51 -23.22
N PRO A 127 -6.40 36.86 -23.24
CA PRO A 127 -6.01 37.63 -22.07
C PRO A 127 -7.03 37.45 -20.95
N LEU A 128 -6.52 37.26 -19.73
CA LEU A 128 -7.32 37.16 -18.51
C LEU A 128 -8.10 38.47 -18.27
N PRO A 129 -9.33 38.42 -17.73
CA PRO A 129 -10.10 39.63 -17.46
C PRO A 129 -9.43 40.51 -16.39
N ALA A 130 -9.48 41.83 -16.60
CA ALA A 130 -8.86 42.89 -15.80
C ALA A 130 -9.36 43.07 -14.35
N TYR A 131 -10.04 42.07 -13.75
CA TYR A 131 -10.36 42.05 -12.32
C TYR A 131 -9.35 41.20 -11.51
N MET A 132 -8.26 40.78 -12.15
CA MET A 132 -7.12 40.11 -11.52
C MET A 132 -5.83 40.94 -11.65
N ASP A 133 -5.94 42.24 -11.41
CA ASP A 133 -4.84 43.08 -10.92
C ASP A 133 -4.97 43.28 -9.41
#